data_AF-A0A1E7LYU9-F1
#
_entry.id   AF-A0A1E7LYU9-F1
#
_cell.length_a   1.000
_cell.length_b   1.000
_cell.length_c   1.000
_cell.angle_alpha   90.00
_cell.angle_beta   90.00
_cell.angle_gamma   90.00
#
_symmetry.space_group_name_H-M   'P 1'
#
loop_
_entity.id
_entity.type
_entity.pdbx_description
1 polymer ?
#
loop_
_entity_poly.entity_id
_entity_poly.type
_entity_poly.pdbx_seq_one_letter_code
_entity_poly.pdbx_strand_id
1 'polypeptide(L)'
;GCPARVLPVLRQRRRVVDQSGLGARGRRANLAGALEVAGGGERLLAHGRVVLVDDLLTTGATLAEAARAVAEALGSPRGASGRAVGFSGGAVYSAAVVSASPSAFEINRN
;
A
#
# COMPACT_ATOMS: atom_id res chain seq x y z
N GLY A 1 6.73 16.53 -14.21
CA GLY A 1 6.64 15.34 -13.32
C GLY A 1 6.88 15.76 -11.89
N CYS A 2 6.42 14.98 -10.91
CA CYS A 2 6.75 15.19 -9.49
C CYS A 2 7.97 14.31 -9.14
N PRO A 3 9.03 14.85 -8.50
CA PRO A 3 10.11 14.02 -7.97
C PRO A 3 9.55 12.97 -6.99
N ALA A 4 9.96 11.72 -7.16
CA ALA A 4 9.57 10.61 -6.31
C ALA A 4 10.77 9.68 -6.07
N ARG A 5 10.77 8.96 -4.95
CA ARG A 5 11.76 7.93 -4.63
C ARG A 5 11.04 6.66 -4.22
N VAL A 6 11.51 5.53 -4.73
CA VAL A 6 11.03 4.20 -4.30
C VAL A 6 11.83 3.80 -3.06
N LEU A 7 11.13 3.35 -2.03
CA LEU A 7 11.73 2.99 -0.75
C LEU A 7 11.27 1.59 -0.32
N PRO A 8 12.18 0.68 0.08
CA PRO A 8 11.84 -0.67 0.51
C PRO A 8 11.38 -0.68 1.98
N VAL A 9 10.26 -0.01 2.28
CA VAL A 9 9.80 0.22 3.65
C VAL A 9 8.86 -0.86 4.17
N LEU A 10 8.31 -1.71 3.32
CA LEU A 10 7.42 -2.80 3.72
C LEU A 10 8.16 -4.13 3.71
N ARG A 11 7.93 -4.94 4.74
CA ARG A 11 8.39 -6.32 4.80
C ARG A 11 7.28 -7.26 5.22
N GLN A 12 7.47 -8.53 4.90
CA GLN A 12 6.57 -9.58 5.32
C GLN A 12 6.88 -9.99 6.76
N ARG A 13 5.90 -9.84 7.66
CA ARG A 13 6.00 -10.21 9.09
C ARG A 13 5.82 -11.70 9.32
N ARG A 14 4.99 -12.34 8.50
CA ARG A 14 4.68 -13.77 8.58
C ARG A 14 4.47 -14.37 7.21
N ARG A 15 4.66 -15.69 7.12
CA ARG A 15 4.32 -16.44 5.91
C ARG A 15 2.83 -16.28 5.58
N VAL A 16 2.54 -16.08 4.30
CA VAL A 16 1.18 -16.13 3.74
C VAL A 16 1.02 -17.47 3.04
N VAL A 17 -0.20 -18.01 3.07
CA VAL A 17 -0.55 -19.21 2.30
C VAL A 17 -0.56 -18.85 0.82
N ASP A 18 -0.30 -19.84 -0.05
CA ASP A 18 -0.51 -19.67 -1.48
C ASP A 18 -1.94 -19.15 -1.74
N GLN A 19 -2.05 -18.15 -2.62
CA GLN A 19 -3.31 -17.50 -2.93
C GLN A 19 -4.11 -18.26 -4.00
N SER A 20 -3.52 -19.30 -4.60
CA SER A 20 -4.24 -20.22 -5.48
C SER A 20 -5.47 -20.81 -4.76
N GLY A 21 -6.62 -20.80 -5.44
CA GLY A 21 -7.89 -21.27 -4.89
C GLY A 21 -8.56 -20.36 -3.83
N LEU A 22 -7.91 -19.28 -3.37
CA LEU A 22 -8.53 -18.35 -2.41
C LEU A 22 -9.46 -17.35 -3.11
N GLY A 23 -10.71 -17.27 -2.64
CA GLY A 23 -11.64 -16.18 -2.96
C GLY A 23 -11.29 -14.87 -2.25
N ALA A 24 -11.99 -13.78 -2.56
CA ALA A 24 -11.65 -12.43 -2.09
C ALA A 24 -11.60 -12.26 -0.56
N ARG A 25 -12.51 -12.90 0.18
CA ARG A 25 -12.49 -12.92 1.65
C ARG A 25 -11.30 -13.71 2.20
N GLY A 26 -11.00 -14.85 1.59
CA GLY A 26 -9.84 -15.68 1.93
C GLY A 26 -8.53 -14.93 1.71
N ARG A 27 -8.39 -14.22 0.59
CA ARG A 27 -7.21 -13.37 0.32
C ARG A 27 -7.03 -12.26 1.36
N ARG A 28 -8.10 -11.56 1.73
CA ARG A 28 -8.06 -10.55 2.80
C ARG A 28 -7.62 -11.14 4.14
N ALA A 29 -8.19 -12.27 4.53
CA ALA A 29 -7.81 -12.95 5.78
C ALA A 29 -6.35 -13.44 5.74
N ASN A 30 -5.92 -14.01 4.61
CA ASN A 30 -4.56 -14.49 4.43
C ASN A 30 -3.52 -13.36 4.51
N LEU A 31 -3.85 -12.15 4.05
CA LEU A 31 -2.97 -10.99 4.08
C LEU A 31 -3.08 -10.12 5.34
N ALA A 32 -4.18 -10.19 6.08
CA ALA A 32 -4.35 -9.38 7.29
C ALA A 32 -3.19 -9.57 8.29
N GLY A 33 -2.50 -8.48 8.62
CA GLY A 33 -1.34 -8.49 9.51
C GLY A 33 -0.09 -9.18 8.93
N ALA A 34 -0.06 -9.47 7.62
CA ALA A 34 1.08 -10.10 6.97
C ALA A 34 2.19 -9.11 6.63
N LEU A 35 1.89 -7.81 6.51
CA LEU A 35 2.87 -6.77 6.23
C LEU A 35 3.11 -5.88 7.45
N GLU A 36 4.32 -5.39 7.55
CA GLU A 36 4.72 -4.37 8.51
C GLU A 36 5.76 -3.43 7.89
N VAL A 37 5.94 -2.25 8.48
CA VAL A 37 7.06 -1.38 8.12
C VAL A 37 8.36 -1.98 8.67
N ALA A 38 9.37 -2.09 7.81
CA ALA A 38 10.70 -2.53 8.20
C ALA A 38 11.34 -1.49 9.13
N GLY A 39 12.10 -1.94 10.14
CA GLY A 39 12.67 -1.05 11.15
C GLY A 39 13.49 0.09 10.53
N GLY A 40 13.20 1.32 10.95
CA GLY A 40 13.82 2.54 10.42
C GLY A 40 13.09 3.12 9.20
N GLY A 41 12.16 2.37 8.60
CA GLY A 41 11.30 2.83 7.50
C GLY A 41 10.32 3.92 7.91
N GLU A 42 9.97 4.01 9.19
CA GLU A 42 9.08 5.04 9.75
C GLU A 42 9.64 6.45 9.52
N ARG A 43 10.96 6.62 9.69
CA ARG A 43 11.64 7.90 9.45
C ARG A 43 11.55 8.32 7.99
N LEU A 44 11.56 7.35 7.08
CA LEU A 44 11.45 7.63 5.65
C LEU A 44 10.01 8.00 5.26
N LEU A 45 9.02 7.38 5.91
CA LEU A 45 7.59 7.64 5.70
C LEU A 45 7.13 8.97 6.32
N ALA A 46 7.80 9.45 7.37
CA ALA A 46 7.48 10.73 8.02
C ALA A 46 7.68 11.96 7.11
N HIS A 47 8.38 11.81 5.99
CA HIS A 47 8.71 12.90 5.09
C HIS A 47 7.80 12.92 3.84
N GLY A 48 6.64 13.54 3.97
CA GLY A 48 5.80 13.94 2.82
C GLY A 48 4.70 12.95 2.46
N ARG A 49 4.34 12.91 1.16
CA ARG A 49 3.24 12.10 0.64
C ARG A 49 3.73 10.70 0.28
N VAL A 50 3.01 9.68 0.76
CA VAL A 50 3.30 8.27 0.47
C VAL A 50 2.30 7.76 -0.57
N VAL A 51 2.80 7.12 -1.63
CA VAL A 51 1.99 6.43 -2.63
C VAL A 51 2.35 4.95 -2.59
N LEU A 52 1.34 4.09 -2.47
CA LEU A 52 1.49 2.64 -2.56
C LEU A 52 1.21 2.21 -4.00
N VAL A 53 2.10 1.40 -4.56
CA VAL A 53 2.00 0.91 -5.93
C VAL A 53 2.07 -0.61 -5.87
N ASP A 54 1.18 -1.26 -6.60
CA ASP A 54 1.12 -2.71 -6.78
C ASP A 54 1.09 -2.96 -8.30
N ASP A 55 1.82 -3.97 -8.76
CA ASP A 55 1.90 -4.29 -10.19
C ASP A 55 0.64 -5.04 -10.66
N LEU A 56 -0.02 -5.78 -9.75
CA LEU A 56 -1.18 -6.59 -10.06
C LEU A 56 -2.31 -6.37 -9.04
N LEU A 57 -3.29 -5.56 -9.43
CA LEU A 57 -4.50 -5.38 -8.65
C LEU A 57 -5.52 -6.48 -8.97
N THR A 58 -5.78 -7.37 -8.02
CA THR A 58 -6.89 -8.33 -8.10
C THR A 58 -8.04 -7.96 -7.17
N THR A 59 -7.87 -8.20 -5.86
CA THR A 59 -8.88 -7.88 -4.83
C THR A 59 -8.53 -6.64 -4.01
N GLY A 60 -7.37 -6.04 -4.25
CA GLY A 60 -6.82 -4.96 -3.44
C GLY A 60 -6.40 -5.37 -2.03
N ALA A 61 -6.42 -6.66 -1.69
CA ALA A 61 -6.07 -7.13 -0.35
C ALA A 61 -4.61 -6.81 0.03
N THR A 62 -3.67 -6.89 -0.92
CA THR A 62 -2.25 -6.54 -0.71
C THR A 62 -2.09 -5.05 -0.40
N LEU A 63 -2.67 -4.18 -1.24
CA LEU A 63 -2.65 -2.73 -1.02
C LEU A 63 -3.35 -2.30 0.27
N ALA A 64 -4.48 -2.92 0.61
CA ALA A 64 -5.20 -2.62 1.86
C ALA A 64 -4.35 -2.97 3.08
N GLU A 65 -3.66 -4.12 3.04
CA GLU A 65 -2.75 -4.54 4.10
C GLU A 65 -1.51 -3.63 4.19
N ALA A 66 -0.94 -3.24 3.04
CA ALA A 66 0.17 -2.28 2.98
C ALA A 66 -0.23 -0.91 3.56
N ALA A 67 -1.41 -0.41 3.21
CA ALA A 67 -1.95 0.84 3.73
C ALA A 67 -2.15 0.77 5.26
N ARG A 68 -2.66 -0.36 5.77
CA ARG A 68 -2.79 -0.60 7.21
C ARG A 68 -1.43 -0.55 7.89
N ALA A 69 -0.42 -1.25 7.38
CA ALA A 69 0.93 -1.28 7.94
C ALA A 69 1.58 0.11 7.98
N VAL A 70 1.46 0.89 6.90
CA VAL A 70 1.96 2.27 6.83
C VAL A 70 1.22 3.19 7.80
N ALA A 71 -0.11 3.08 7.90
CA ALA A 71 -0.90 3.88 8.84
C ALA A 71 -0.53 3.61 10.30
N GLU A 72 -0.34 2.33 10.67
CA GLU A 72 0.10 1.95 12.03
C GLU A 72 1.50 2.50 12.35
N ALA A 73 2.44 2.42 11.42
CA ALA A 73 3.79 2.95 11.59
C ALA A 73 3.85 4.47 11.75
N LEU A 74 2.88 5.18 11.16
CA LEU A 74 2.77 6.64 11.22
C LEU A 74 1.89 7.13 12.39
N GLY A 75 1.40 6.22 13.23
CA GLY A 75 0.53 6.55 14.37
C GLY A 75 -0.86 7.05 13.96
N SER A 76 -1.29 6.82 12.73
CA SER A 76 -2.62 7.21 12.27
C SER A 76 -3.64 6.15 12.71
N PRO A 77 -4.71 6.51 13.45
CA PRO A 77 -5.67 5.54 13.94
C PRO A 77 -6.37 4.81 12.79
N ARG A 78 -6.62 3.52 13.02
CA ARG A 78 -7.25 2.57 12.08
C ARG A 78 -8.52 3.17 11.46
N GLY A 79 -8.49 3.45 10.15
CA GLY A 79 -9.70 3.71 9.37
C GLY A 79 -9.80 5.02 8.58
N ALA A 80 -8.70 5.58 8.06
CA ALA A 80 -8.79 6.67 7.09
C ALA A 80 -9.31 6.16 5.72
N SER A 81 -10.61 5.86 5.65
CA SER A 81 -11.36 5.78 4.40
C SER A 81 -11.29 7.13 3.70
N GLY A 82 -11.03 7.11 2.39
CA GLY A 82 -10.66 8.27 1.59
C GLY A 82 -11.50 9.53 1.82
N ARG A 83 -10.80 10.64 2.07
CA ARG A 83 -11.21 11.96 1.59
C ARG A 83 -9.99 12.84 1.38
N ALA A 84 -9.71 13.10 0.10
CA ALA A 84 -8.76 14.13 -0.30
C ALA A 84 -9.47 15.48 -0.29
N VAL A 85 -9.28 16.30 0.76
CA VAL A 85 -9.32 17.77 0.64
C VAL A 85 -8.58 18.41 1.81
N GLY A 86 -7.67 19.35 1.53
CA GLY A 86 -7.29 20.40 2.47
C GLY A 86 -5.83 20.41 2.92
N PHE A 87 -5.07 21.38 2.41
CA PHE A 87 -3.79 21.82 2.98
C PHE A 87 -4.01 22.49 4.35
N SER A 88 -3.30 22.03 5.38
CA SER A 88 -2.71 22.83 6.48
C SER A 88 -2.12 21.89 7.54
N GLY A 89 -0.80 21.90 7.70
CA GLY A 89 -0.12 21.62 8.98
C GLY A 89 -0.07 20.19 9.55
N GLY A 90 -0.82 19.22 9.03
CA GLY A 90 -0.72 17.81 9.43
C GLY A 90 -0.22 16.96 8.27
N ALA A 91 0.53 15.90 8.53
CA ALA A 91 0.92 14.96 7.48
C ALA A 91 -0.36 14.32 6.87
N VAL A 92 -0.79 14.84 5.72
CA VAL A 92 -1.94 14.31 4.98
C VAL A 92 -1.47 13.09 4.21
N TYR A 93 -1.76 11.91 4.75
CA TYR A 93 -1.47 10.65 4.09
C TYR A 93 -2.60 10.32 3.10
N SER A 94 -2.36 10.59 1.82
CA SER A 94 -3.27 10.21 0.74
C SER A 94 -2.74 8.95 0.07
N ALA A 95 -3.30 7.78 0.39
CA ALA A 95 -3.06 6.58 -0.38
C ALA A 95 -3.87 6.66 -1.68
N ALA A 96 -3.18 6.73 -2.82
CA ALA A 96 -3.79 6.58 -4.13
C ALA A 96 -3.59 5.15 -4.60
N VAL A 97 -4.67 4.46 -4.97
CA VAL A 97 -4.60 3.19 -5.70
C VAL A 97 -4.56 3.53 -7.18
N VAL A 98 -3.44 3.23 -7.85
CA VAL A 98 -3.35 3.32 -9.30
C VAL A 98 -3.70 1.94 -9.86
N SER A 99 -4.87 1.81 -10.47
CA SER A 99 -5.16 0.64 -11.32
C SER A 99 -4.72 0.96 -12.74
N ALA A 100 -3.77 0.21 -13.28
CA ALA A 100 -3.46 0.25 -14.71
C ALA A 100 -4.49 -0.60 -15.48
N SER A 101 -4.98 -0.11 -16.61
CA SER A 101 -5.80 -0.93 -17.52
C SER A 101 -4.96 -2.09 -18.07
N PRO A 102 -5.58 -3.23 -18.46
CA PRO A 102 -4.86 -4.32 -19.14
C PRO A 102 -4.04 -3.85 -20.34
N SER A 103 -4.49 -2.80 -21.04
CA SER A 103 -3.78 -2.17 -22.15
C SER A 103 -2.45 -1.49 -21.78
N ALA A 104 -2.23 -1.14 -20.51
CA ALA A 104 -0.95 -0.61 -20.05
C ALA A 104 0.19 -1.65 -20.14
N PHE A 105 -0.15 -2.94 -20.20
CA PHE A 105 0.80 -4.04 -20.37
C PHE A 105 1.08 -4.38 -21.85
N GLU A 106 0.27 -3.87 -22.80
CA GLU A 106 0.51 -4.06 -24.23
C GLU A 106 1.60 -3.15 -24.78
N ILE A 107 1.84 -2.00 -24.14
CA ILE A 107 2.85 -1.00 -24.55
C ILE A 107 4.28 -1.49 -24.27
N ASN A 108 4.45 -2.56 -23.48
CA ASN A 108 5.74 -3.07 -23.02
C ASN A 108 6.06 -4.48 -23.57
N ARG A 109 5.47 -4.84 -24.72
CA ARG A 109 5.87 -6.02 -25.50
C ARG A 109 7.04 -5.64 -26.42
N ASN A 110 8.26 -5.77 -25.90
CA ASN A 110 9.45 -5.96 -26.75
C ASN A 110 9.57 -7.43 -27.13
#